data_AF-A0A533XEN5-F1
#
_entry.id   AF-A0A533XEN5-F1
#
_cell.length_a   1.000
_cell.length_b   1.000
_cell.length_c   1.000
_cell.angle_alpha   90.00
_cell.angle_beta   90.00
_cell.angle_gamma   90.00
#
_symmetry.space_group_name_H-M   'P 1'
#
loop_
_entity.id
_entity.type
_entity.pdbx_description
1 polymer ?
#
loop_
_entity_poly.entity_id
_entity_poly.type
_entity_poly.pdbx_seq_one_letter_code
_entity_poly.pdbx_strand_id
1 'polypeptide(L)'
;QVPLRIAPSGIHPLVPEMRVAGRVLPSRHRGSVDVFLEAMKKALPGDVLVVDNDGRSDESCVGDLTVLEARAWGVAGLVLRGYHRDTNELVGLGIPVFSYGSYPAGPRRL
;
A
#
# COMPACT_ATOMS: atom_id res chain seq x y z
N GLN A 1 23.92 16.31 0.84
CA GLN A 1 22.50 16.52 1.19
C GLN A 1 21.66 15.61 0.31
N VAL A 2 20.78 14.78 0.88
CA VAL A 2 19.89 13.91 0.09
C VAL A 2 18.73 14.75 -0.43
N PRO A 3 18.43 14.78 -1.75
CA PRO A 3 17.34 15.60 -2.28
C PRO A 3 15.99 15.08 -1.77
N LEU A 4 15.16 15.99 -1.28
CA LEU A 4 13.78 15.68 -0.93
C LEU A 4 13.01 15.32 -2.22
N ARG A 5 12.37 14.16 -2.23
CA ARG A 5 11.45 13.74 -3.29
C ARG A 5 10.04 13.72 -2.73
N ILE A 6 9.12 14.39 -3.43
CA ILE A 6 7.72 14.52 -3.02
C ILE A 6 6.88 13.64 -3.94
N ALA A 7 5.95 12.88 -3.37
CA ALA A 7 5.00 12.07 -4.15
C ALA A 7 4.02 12.98 -4.93
N PRO A 8 3.39 12.48 -6.01
CA PRO A 8 2.29 13.20 -6.64
C PRO A 8 1.16 13.49 -5.63
N SER A 9 0.50 14.64 -5.79
CA SER A 9 -0.62 15.04 -4.94
C SER A 9 -1.79 14.06 -5.00
N GLY A 10 -2.61 14.01 -3.95
CA GLY A 10 -3.85 13.23 -3.89
C GLY A 10 -3.76 11.91 -3.11
N ILE A 11 -2.57 11.55 -2.62
CA ILE A 11 -2.46 10.46 -1.64
C ILE A 11 -2.91 10.95 -0.27
N HIS A 12 -3.86 10.24 0.32
CA HIS A 12 -4.44 10.54 1.63
C HIS A 12 -4.40 9.30 2.53
N PRO A 13 -4.27 9.47 3.86
CA PRO A 13 -4.45 8.36 4.78
C PRO A 13 -5.90 7.86 4.76
N LEU A 14 -6.12 6.57 5.07
CA LEU A 14 -7.46 6.03 5.30
C LEU A 14 -8.19 6.75 6.45
N VAL A 15 -7.44 7.07 7.51
CA VAL A 15 -7.94 7.75 8.72
C VAL A 15 -7.03 8.96 8.96
N PRO A 16 -7.55 10.20 9.13
CA PRO A 16 -6.75 11.43 9.17
C PRO A 16 -5.54 11.42 10.14
N GLU A 17 -5.64 10.67 11.23
CA GLU A 17 -4.63 10.57 12.28
C GLU A 17 -3.47 9.62 11.94
N MET A 18 -3.61 8.79 10.90
CA MET A 18 -2.59 7.82 10.51
C MET A 18 -1.28 8.51 10.10
N ARG A 19 -0.17 7.97 10.61
CA ARG A 19 1.20 8.41 10.32
C ARG A 19 2.08 7.19 10.14
N VAL A 20 3.07 7.29 9.27
CA VAL A 20 4.07 6.24 9.08
C VAL A 20 5.41 6.84 8.67
N ALA A 21 6.49 6.23 9.15
CA ALA A 21 7.85 6.49 8.69
C ALA A 21 8.65 5.18 8.80
N GLY A 22 9.50 4.91 7.81
CA GLY A 22 10.31 3.70 7.79
C GLY A 22 11.10 3.56 6.50
N ARG A 23 11.90 2.50 6.41
CA ARG A 23 12.65 2.19 5.20
C ARG A 23 11.68 1.73 4.10
N VAL A 24 11.86 2.24 2.89
CA VAL A 24 11.01 1.89 1.76
C VAL A 24 11.24 0.43 1.36
N LEU A 25 10.16 -0.33 1.28
CA LEU A 25 10.06 -1.61 0.62
C LEU A 25 9.28 -1.42 -0.69
N PRO A 26 9.95 -1.27 -1.85
CA PRO A 26 9.28 -0.90 -3.09
C PRO A 26 8.66 -2.12 -3.79
N SER A 27 7.47 -1.95 -4.37
CA SER A 27 6.87 -2.93 -5.27
C SER A 27 6.12 -2.24 -6.43
N ARG A 28 6.23 -2.78 -7.64
CA ARG A 28 5.46 -2.34 -8.81
C ARG A 28 4.42 -3.39 -9.12
N HIS A 29 3.15 -3.01 -9.08
CA HIS A 29 2.06 -3.95 -9.34
C HIS A 29 1.99 -4.30 -10.83
N ARG A 30 1.84 -5.59 -11.12
CA ARG A 30 1.75 -6.13 -12.48
C ARG A 30 0.49 -6.97 -12.71
N GLY A 31 -0.55 -6.74 -11.92
CA GLY A 31 -1.83 -7.48 -12.00
C GLY A 31 -1.94 -8.67 -11.05
N SER A 32 -0.82 -9.18 -10.52
CA SER A 32 -0.83 -10.21 -9.46
C SER A 32 -0.45 -9.64 -8.08
N VAL A 33 -1.06 -10.19 -7.03
CA VAL A 33 -0.72 -9.93 -5.62
C VAL A 33 0.65 -10.51 -5.24
N ASP A 34 1.16 -11.51 -5.98
CA ASP A 34 2.43 -12.19 -5.70
C ASP A 34 3.61 -11.21 -5.62
N VAL A 35 3.57 -10.13 -6.42
CA VAL A 35 4.60 -9.08 -6.41
C VAL A 35 4.72 -8.35 -5.07
N PHE A 36 3.65 -8.34 -4.25
CA PHE A 36 3.69 -7.80 -2.90
C PHE A 36 4.22 -8.85 -1.93
N LEU A 37 3.76 -10.10 -2.05
CA LEU A 37 4.23 -11.20 -1.20
C LEU A 37 5.75 -11.39 -1.35
N GLU A 38 6.28 -11.41 -2.58
CA GLU A 38 7.72 -11.51 -2.84
C GLU A 38 8.51 -10.31 -2.30
N ALA A 39 7.92 -9.11 -2.30
CA ALA A 39 8.55 -7.96 -1.67
C ALA A 39 8.60 -8.13 -0.14
N MET A 40 7.49 -8.55 0.48
CA MET A 40 7.36 -8.70 1.93
C MET A 40 8.25 -9.80 2.52
N LYS A 41 8.63 -10.82 1.74
CA LYS A 41 9.65 -11.82 2.17
C LYS A 41 10.99 -11.19 2.56
N LYS A 42 11.30 -9.99 2.07
CA LYS A 42 12.54 -9.25 2.36
C LYS A 42 12.32 -8.11 3.36
N ALA A 43 11.13 -8.03 3.96
CA ALA A 43 10.80 -6.98 4.91
C ALA A 43 11.65 -7.13 6.17
N LEU A 44 12.10 -5.99 6.69
CA LEU A 44 12.54 -5.88 8.07
C LEU A 44 11.43 -5.21 8.88
N PRO A 45 11.31 -5.51 10.19
CA PRO A 45 10.35 -4.82 11.06
C PRO A 45 10.49 -3.31 10.95
N GLY A 46 9.38 -2.61 10.70
CA GLY A 46 9.35 -1.16 10.52
C GLY A 46 9.46 -0.67 9.08
N ASP A 47 9.63 -1.56 8.10
CA ASP A 47 9.60 -1.17 6.69
C ASP A 47 8.21 -0.64 6.28
N VAL A 48 8.18 0.20 5.24
CA VAL A 48 6.96 0.74 4.62
C VAL A 48 6.85 0.22 3.20
N LEU A 49 5.79 -0.55 2.91
CA LEU A 49 5.54 -1.06 1.57
C LEU A 49 5.01 0.07 0.68
N VAL A 50 5.78 0.43 -0.34
CA VAL A 50 5.40 1.45 -1.33
C VAL A 50 5.04 0.77 -2.64
N VAL A 51 3.77 0.84 -3.02
CA VAL A 51 3.22 0.18 -4.20
C VAL A 51 3.00 1.19 -5.31
N ASP A 52 3.58 0.94 -6.49
CA ASP A 52 3.24 1.65 -7.72
C ASP A 52 2.30 0.81 -8.58
N ASN A 53 1.02 1.19 -8.66
CA ASN A 53 0.04 0.62 -9.60
C ASN A 53 -0.23 1.54 -10.80
N ASP A 54 0.80 2.27 -11.20
CA ASP A 54 0.75 3.26 -12.26
C ASP A 54 -0.24 4.43 -12.02
N GLY A 55 -0.72 4.61 -10.77
CA GLY A 55 -1.73 5.62 -10.46
C GLY A 55 -3.10 5.35 -11.09
N ARG A 56 -3.35 4.12 -11.54
CA ARG A 56 -4.62 3.72 -12.15
C ARG A 56 -5.80 3.98 -11.22
N SER A 57 -6.90 4.46 -11.80
CA SER A 57 -8.16 4.78 -11.10
C SER A 57 -9.32 3.86 -11.47
N ASP A 58 -9.05 2.79 -12.21
CA ASP A 58 -10.04 1.83 -12.70
C ASP A 58 -9.96 0.46 -11.99
N GLU A 59 -9.14 0.38 -10.93
CA GLU A 59 -8.94 -0.80 -10.07
C GLU A 59 -8.29 -0.43 -8.73
N SER A 60 -8.46 -1.31 -7.73
CA SER A 60 -7.64 -1.33 -6.52
C SER A 60 -6.48 -2.32 -6.64
N CYS A 61 -5.31 -1.94 -6.14
CA CYS A 61 -4.13 -2.81 -6.11
C CYS A 61 -3.95 -3.55 -4.79
N VAL A 62 -4.55 -3.06 -3.70
CA VAL A 62 -4.39 -3.61 -2.35
C VAL A 62 -5.76 -3.70 -1.67
N GLY A 63 -6.02 -4.82 -1.02
CA GLY A 63 -7.16 -5.04 -0.12
C GLY A 63 -6.69 -5.53 1.24
N ASP A 64 -7.64 -5.93 2.08
CA ASP A 64 -7.42 -6.34 3.47
C ASP A 64 -6.41 -7.48 3.64
N LEU A 65 -6.51 -8.54 2.84
CA LEU A 65 -5.61 -9.71 2.92
C LEU A 65 -4.15 -9.32 2.68
N THR A 66 -3.88 -8.42 1.74
CA THR A 66 -2.51 -7.96 1.49
C THR A 66 -1.97 -7.16 2.67
N VAL A 67 -2.81 -6.34 3.32
CA VAL A 67 -2.40 -5.58 4.51
C VAL A 67 -2.23 -6.47 5.73
N LEU A 68 -3.07 -7.50 5.87
CA LEU A 68 -2.93 -8.52 6.90
C LEU A 68 -1.60 -9.28 6.78
N GLU A 69 -1.22 -9.68 5.56
CA GLU A 69 0.09 -10.28 5.29
C GLU A 69 1.23 -9.30 5.61
N ALA A 70 1.11 -8.03 5.18
CA ALA A 70 2.12 -7.01 5.50
C ALA A 70 2.35 -6.87 7.00
N ARG A 71 1.27 -6.89 7.79
CA ARG A 71 1.34 -6.91 9.26
C ARG A 71 2.15 -8.10 9.77
N ALA A 72 1.87 -9.29 9.25
CA ALA A 72 2.53 -10.52 9.68
C ALA A 72 4.05 -10.49 9.41
N TRP A 73 4.47 -9.81 8.34
CA TRP A 73 5.88 -9.56 8.00
C TRP A 73 6.52 -8.38 8.74
N GLY A 74 5.79 -7.70 9.64
CA GLY A 74 6.32 -6.58 10.43
C GLY A 74 6.39 -5.25 9.68
N VAL A 75 5.67 -5.11 8.56
CA VAL A 75 5.55 -3.85 7.82
C VAL A 75 4.77 -2.83 8.67
N ALA A 76 5.31 -1.61 8.80
CA ALA A 76 4.73 -0.55 9.61
C ALA A 76 3.61 0.24 8.91
N GLY A 77 3.50 0.14 7.59
CA GLY A 77 2.43 0.76 6.82
C GLY A 77 2.60 0.62 5.32
N LEU A 78 1.59 1.09 4.58
CA LEU A 78 1.53 1.01 3.13
C LEU A 78 1.27 2.37 2.50
N VAL A 79 1.96 2.67 1.40
CA VAL A 79 1.70 3.85 0.56
C VAL A 79 1.46 3.39 -0.87
N LEU A 80 0.30 3.73 -1.42
CA LEU A 80 -0.15 3.27 -2.72
C LEU A 80 -0.20 4.44 -3.70
N ARG A 81 0.57 4.36 -4.78
CA ARG A 81 0.27 5.09 -6.02
C ARG A 81 -0.81 4.31 -6.77
N GLY A 82 -2.03 4.35 -6.23
CA GLY A 82 -3.20 3.59 -6.68
C GLY A 82 -4.34 3.68 -5.66
N TYR A 83 -5.36 2.84 -5.83
CA TYR A 83 -6.53 2.77 -4.95
C TYR A 83 -6.50 1.48 -4.11
N HIS A 84 -7.15 1.53 -2.95
CA HIS A 84 -7.38 0.37 -2.09
C HIS A 84 -8.82 -0.14 -2.21
N ARG A 85 -9.12 -1.29 -1.62
CA ARG A 85 -10.47 -1.76 -1.33
C ARG A 85 -10.56 -2.20 0.14
N ASP A 86 -11.74 -2.64 0.57
CA ASP A 86 -11.99 -3.18 1.91
C ASP A 86 -11.70 -2.14 3.02
N THR A 87 -12.14 -0.89 2.81
CA THR A 87 -11.80 0.25 3.67
C THR A 87 -12.12 0.01 5.14
N ASN A 88 -13.27 -0.61 5.45
CA ASN A 88 -13.67 -0.86 6.84
C ASN A 88 -12.75 -1.87 7.52
N GLU A 89 -12.40 -2.92 6.80
CA GLU A 89 -11.48 -3.97 7.23
C GLU A 89 -10.08 -3.38 7.45
N LEU A 90 -9.60 -2.55 6.52
CA LEU A 90 -8.33 -1.84 6.64
C LEU A 90 -8.28 -0.90 7.85
N VAL A 91 -9.36 -0.16 8.13
CA VAL A 91 -9.48 0.66 9.35
C VAL A 91 -9.39 -0.25 10.59
N GLY A 92 -10.09 -1.40 10.58
CA GLY A 92 -10.07 -2.37 11.68
C GLY A 92 -8.69 -3.00 11.93
N LEU A 93 -7.86 -3.18 10.89
CA LEU A 93 -6.49 -3.68 11.03
C LEU A 93 -5.55 -2.69 11.72
N GLY A 94 -5.84 -1.39 11.66
CA GLY A 94 -5.10 -0.33 12.36
C GLY A 94 -3.70 -0.04 11.80
N ILE A 95 -3.28 -0.71 10.72
CA ILE A 95 -2.05 -0.38 10.02
C ILE A 95 -2.26 0.89 9.17
N PRO A 96 -1.35 1.88 9.23
CA PRO A 96 -1.39 3.04 8.36
C PRO A 96 -1.40 2.66 6.87
N VAL A 97 -2.44 3.04 6.15
CA VAL A 97 -2.56 2.88 4.70
C VAL A 97 -2.85 4.23 4.05
N PHE A 98 -2.11 4.56 3.00
CA PHE A 98 -2.23 5.80 2.25
C PHE A 98 -2.48 5.48 0.77
N SER A 99 -3.44 6.14 0.13
CA SER A 99 -3.81 5.87 -1.28
C SER A 99 -4.54 7.06 -1.92
N TYR A 100 -4.90 6.96 -3.20
CA TYR A 100 -5.77 7.95 -3.87
C TYR A 100 -7.26 7.84 -3.48
N GLY A 101 -7.65 6.78 -2.76
CA GLY A 101 -9.04 6.51 -2.37
C GLY A 101 -9.41 5.04 -2.51
N SER A 102 -10.69 4.74 -2.37
CA SER A 102 -11.24 3.39 -2.47
C SER A 102 -11.77 3.08 -3.87
N TYR A 103 -11.52 1.89 -4.39
CA TYR A 103 -12.16 1.36 -5.60
C TYR A 103 -12.42 -0.15 -5.46
N PRO A 104 -13.68 -0.62 -5.62
CA PRO A 104 -14.05 -1.97 -5.17
C PRO A 104 -13.45 -3.09 -6.02
N ALA A 105 -13.31 -2.92 -7.34
CA ALA A 105 -12.82 -4.00 -8.19
C ALA A 105 -11.29 -4.11 -8.13
N GLY A 106 -10.80 -5.35 -7.95
CA GLY A 106 -9.38 -5.65 -8.13
C GLY A 106 -8.97 -5.67 -9.60
N PRO A 107 -7.69 -5.98 -9.89
CA PRO A 107 -7.20 -6.11 -11.25
C PRO A 107 -7.95 -7.20 -12.01
N ARG A 108 -8.44 -6.87 -13.21
CA ARG A 108 -9.18 -7.81 -14.08
C ARG A 108 -8.32 -8.45 -15.18
N ARG A 109 -7.02 -8.15 -15.18
CA ARG A 109 -6.06 -8.68 -16.14
C ARG A 109 -5.28 -9.82 -15.48
N LEU A 110 -5.17 -10.94 -16.18
CA LEU A 110 -4.26 -12.04 -15.84
C LEU A 110 -2.91 -11.79 -16.53
#